data_AF-A0A0M9AFP0-F1
#
_entry.id   AF-A0A0M9AFP0-F1
#
_cell.length_a   1.000
_cell.length_b   1.000
_cell.length_c   1.000
_cell.angle_alpha   90.00
_cell.angle_beta   90.00
_cell.angle_gamma   90.00
#
_symmetry.space_group_name_H-M   'P 1'
#
loop_
_entity.id
_entity.type
_entity.pdbx_description
1 polymer ?
#
loop_
_entity_poly.entity_id
_entity_poly.type
_entity_poly.pdbx_seq_one_letter_code
_entity_poly.pdbx_strand_id
1 'polypeptide(L)'
;MKALELDLGKGLEGLPLELSWEGPLLKGILRQANPVLGEVALPFQSRLEGSRLTPIPLPPPALAVGGEVLPRGEGLLLRLEVDLLLPEARTWGERAFFRLLKAIFLHTLERALSQKTPLGL
;
A
#
# COMPACT_ATOMS: atom_id res chain seq x y z
N MET A 1 -7.58 -4.01 -5.78
CA MET A 1 -6.19 -4.09 -6.25
C MET A 1 -5.88 -2.88 -7.12
N LYS A 2 -4.89 -2.09 -6.71
CA LYS A 2 -4.37 -0.93 -7.44
C LYS A 2 -2.84 -1.05 -7.52
N ALA A 3 -2.26 -0.74 -8.68
CA ALA A 3 -0.82 -0.73 -8.87
C ALA A 3 -0.23 0.64 -8.49
N LEU A 4 0.92 0.66 -7.82
CA LEU A 4 1.67 1.83 -7.39
C LEU A 4 3.12 1.66 -7.88
N GLU A 5 3.71 2.70 -8.44
CA GLU A 5 5.15 2.70 -8.72
C GLU A 5 5.87 3.58 -7.69
N LEU A 6 6.86 3.03 -6.98
CA LEU A 6 7.68 3.73 -5.99
C LEU A 6 9.14 3.59 -6.36
N ASP A 7 9.85 4.71 -6.46
CA ASP A 7 11.29 4.74 -6.68
C ASP A 7 12.01 4.90 -5.34
N LEU A 8 12.64 3.83 -4.84
CA LEU A 8 13.37 3.87 -3.56
C LEU A 8 14.66 4.73 -3.64
N GLY A 9 15.07 5.16 -4.83
CA GLY A 9 16.21 6.07 -5.02
C GLY A 9 15.85 7.56 -4.94
N LYS A 10 14.56 7.91 -5.05
CA LYS A 10 14.06 9.29 -4.82
C LYS A 10 13.13 9.28 -3.62
N GLY A 11 13.59 9.90 -2.54
CA GLY A 11 13.02 9.87 -1.19
C GLY A 11 11.51 9.58 -1.10
N LEU A 12 11.18 8.57 -0.29
CA LEU A 12 9.83 8.29 0.23
C LEU A 12 9.28 9.43 1.13
N GLU A 13 10.04 10.52 1.26
CA GLU A 13 9.79 11.61 2.19
C GLU A 13 8.43 12.26 1.94
N GLY A 14 7.62 12.26 3.00
CA GLY A 14 6.27 12.79 3.05
C GLY A 14 5.21 11.94 2.36
N LEU A 15 5.51 10.72 1.88
CA LEU A 15 4.43 9.76 1.67
C LEU A 15 3.95 9.31 3.06
N PRO A 16 2.65 9.02 3.24
CA PRO A 16 2.12 8.42 4.47
C PRO A 16 2.60 6.97 4.67
N LEU A 17 3.79 6.60 4.21
CA LEU A 17 4.25 5.23 4.04
C LEU A 17 5.60 5.05 4.70
N GLU A 18 5.65 4.20 5.72
CA GLU A 18 6.88 3.72 6.33
C GLU A 18 7.23 2.37 5.70
N LEU A 19 8.49 2.20 5.26
CA LEU A 19 9.00 0.95 4.69
C LEU A 19 10.28 0.51 5.42
N SER A 20 10.38 -0.78 5.71
CA SER A 20 11.60 -1.39 6.22
C SER A 20 11.87 -2.74 5.57
N TRP A 21 13.15 -3.03 5.37
CA TRP A 21 13.63 -4.32 4.86
C TRP A 21 14.21 -5.15 6.00
N GLU A 22 13.78 -6.40 6.11
CA GLU A 22 14.31 -7.41 7.03
C GLU A 22 14.65 -8.67 6.23
N GLY A 23 15.86 -8.72 5.66
CA GLY A 23 16.26 -9.79 4.75
C GLY A 23 15.34 -9.83 3.51
N PRO A 24 14.67 -10.94 3.21
CA PRO A 24 13.73 -11.04 2.09
C PRO A 24 12.34 -10.46 2.40
N LEU A 25 12.13 -9.86 3.58
CA LEU A 25 10.84 -9.32 3.98
C LEU A 25 10.80 -7.80 3.77
N LEU A 26 9.80 -7.35 3.04
CA LEU A 26 9.39 -5.96 2.99
C LEU A 26 8.25 -5.75 3.99
N LYS A 27 8.44 -4.88 4.96
CA LYS A 27 7.42 -4.47 5.92
C LYS A 27 7.08 -3.00 5.70
N GLY A 28 5.86 -2.63 6.04
CA GLY A 28 5.51 -1.23 6.05
C GLY A 28 4.19 -0.93 6.73
N ILE A 29 3.97 0.35 6.94
CA ILE A 29 2.75 0.89 7.51
C ILE A 29 2.32 2.07 6.65
N LEU A 30 1.10 2.01 6.12
CA LEU A 30 0.46 3.14 5.46
C LEU A 30 -0.45 3.87 6.47
N ARG A 31 -0.14 5.12 6.80
CA ARG A 31 -0.90 5.97 7.71
C ARG A 31 -1.80 6.94 6.94
N GLN A 32 -3.09 6.63 6.85
CA GLN A 32 -3.99 7.48 6.09
C GLN A 32 -5.03 8.15 6.99
N ALA A 33 -5.24 9.45 6.79
CA ALA A 33 -6.43 10.12 7.31
C ALA A 33 -7.68 9.56 6.60
N ASN A 34 -8.57 8.97 7.38
CA ASN A 34 -9.88 8.50 6.95
C ASN A 34 -10.95 9.43 7.54
N PRO A 35 -11.86 9.99 6.72
CA PRO A 35 -12.87 10.94 7.19
C PRO A 35 -13.86 10.33 8.18
N VAL A 36 -14.00 9.00 8.21
CA VAL A 36 -14.91 8.27 9.12
C VAL A 36 -14.17 7.71 10.33
N LEU A 37 -12.94 7.20 10.14
CA LEU A 37 -12.21 6.45 11.17
C LEU A 37 -11.07 7.26 11.84
N GLY A 38 -10.82 8.50 11.40
CA GLY A 38 -9.64 9.26 11.84
C GLY A 38 -8.36 8.76 11.16
N GLU A 39 -7.21 8.85 11.84
CA GLU A 39 -5.95 8.33 11.31
C GLU A 39 -5.92 6.79 11.42
N VAL A 40 -5.77 6.10 10.30
CA VAL A 40 -5.73 4.64 10.23
C VAL A 40 -4.33 4.20 9.83
N ALA A 41 -3.71 3.37 10.68
CA ALA A 41 -2.45 2.69 10.36
C ALA A 41 -2.77 1.32 9.75
N LEU A 42 -2.36 1.11 8.50
CA LEU A 42 -2.60 -0.11 7.74
C LEU A 42 -1.27 -0.84 7.53
N PRO A 43 -0.95 -1.81 8.40
CA PRO A 43 0.29 -2.56 8.28
C PRO A 43 0.23 -3.53 7.10
N PHE A 44 1.39 -3.84 6.55
CA PHE A 44 1.55 -4.92 5.59
C PHE A 44 2.91 -5.57 5.71
N GLN A 45 2.97 -6.79 5.18
CA GLN A 45 4.19 -7.53 5.06
C GLN A 45 4.18 -8.30 3.74
N SER A 46 5.32 -8.33 3.07
CA SER A 46 5.50 -9.00 1.80
C SER A 46 6.83 -9.74 1.79
N ARG A 47 6.91 -10.86 1.10
CA ARG A 47 8.14 -11.61 0.86
C ARG A 47 8.63 -11.34 -0.55
N LEU A 48 9.91 -11.04 -0.69
CA LEU A 48 10.60 -10.94 -1.96
C LEU A 48 11.13 -12.32 -2.37
N GLU A 49 10.68 -12.79 -3.52
CA GLU A 49 11.12 -14.03 -4.16
C GLU A 49 11.62 -13.69 -5.57
N GLY A 50 12.94 -13.61 -5.72
CA GLY A 50 13.55 -13.07 -6.95
C GLY A 50 13.21 -11.58 -7.09
N SER A 51 12.45 -11.24 -8.14
CA SER A 51 11.92 -9.89 -8.37
C SER A 51 10.47 -9.72 -7.90
N ARG A 52 9.82 -10.77 -7.39
CA ARG A 52 8.38 -10.73 -7.08
C ARG A 52 8.13 -10.49 -5.61
N LEU A 53 7.25 -9.54 -5.28
CA LEU A 53 6.71 -9.35 -3.94
C LEU A 53 5.39 -10.11 -3.79
N THR A 54 5.35 -11.03 -2.83
CA THR A 54 4.15 -11.78 -2.48
C THR A 54 3.64 -11.35 -1.11
N PRO A 55 2.35 -10.98 -0.98
CA PRO A 55 1.81 -10.54 0.31
C PRO A 55 1.79 -11.68 1.32
N ILE A 56 2.23 -11.39 2.54
CA ILE A 56 2.05 -12.27 3.71
C ILE A 56 0.75 -11.82 4.40
N PRO A 57 -0.25 -12.71 4.56
CA PRO A 57 -1.50 -12.35 5.22
C PRO A 57 -1.29 -11.85 6.64
N LEU A 58 -1.91 -10.72 6.98
CA LEU A 58 -1.99 -10.17 8.32
C LEU A 58 -3.46 -10.08 8.78
N PRO A 59 -3.73 -10.11 10.09
CA PRO A 59 -5.08 -9.86 10.61
C PRO A 59 -5.60 -8.48 10.17
N PRO A 60 -6.84 -8.37 9.66
CA PRO A 60 -7.40 -7.08 9.26
C PRO A 60 -7.66 -6.17 10.48
N PRO A 61 -7.60 -4.84 10.32
CA PRO A 61 -7.35 -4.12 9.07
C PRO A 61 -5.86 -4.11 8.70
N ALA A 62 -5.57 -4.49 7.45
CA ALA A 62 -4.21 -4.57 6.93
C ALA A 62 -4.22 -4.33 5.42
N LEU A 63 -3.03 -4.19 4.81
CA LEU A 63 -2.90 -4.24 3.36
C LEU A 63 -2.34 -5.58 2.91
N ALA A 64 -2.87 -6.08 1.81
CA ALA A 64 -2.16 -7.02 0.97
C ALA A 64 -1.34 -6.20 -0.04
N VAL A 65 -0.01 -6.30 0.06
CA VAL A 65 0.92 -5.64 -0.86
C VAL A 65 1.69 -6.72 -1.63
N GLY A 66 1.38 -6.86 -2.91
CA GLY A 66 2.13 -7.66 -3.85
C GLY A 66 2.91 -6.79 -4.83
N GLY A 67 3.51 -7.40 -5.85
CA GLY A 67 4.05 -6.67 -6.99
C GLY A 67 5.42 -7.14 -7.44
N GLU A 68 6.21 -6.21 -7.98
CA GLU A 68 7.54 -6.47 -8.55
C GLU A 68 8.56 -5.46 -8.04
N VAL A 69 9.82 -5.90 -7.94
CA VAL A 69 11.00 -5.09 -7.64
C VAL A 69 11.92 -5.15 -8.85
N LEU A 70 12.17 -4.00 -9.45
CA LEU A 70 12.97 -3.85 -10.65
C LEU A 70 14.21 -2.99 -10.32
N PRO A 71 15.40 -3.34 -10.80
CA PRO A 71 16.56 -2.46 -10.69
C PRO A 71 16.35 -1.22 -11.56
N ARG A 72 16.69 -0.03 -11.04
CA ARG A 72 16.63 1.24 -11.78
C ARG A 72 17.86 2.10 -11.47
N GLY A 73 18.86 2.03 -12.35
CA GLY A 73 20.14 2.73 -12.12
C GLY A 73 20.80 2.23 -10.84
N GLU A 74 21.12 3.14 -9.92
CA GLU A 74 21.66 2.83 -8.59
C GLU A 74 20.56 2.51 -7.54
N GLY A 75 19.28 2.62 -7.92
CA GLY A 75 18.12 2.42 -7.04
C GLY A 75 17.24 1.22 -7.40
N LEU A 76 16.13 1.09 -6.67
CA LEU A 76 15.10 0.08 -6.89
C LEU A 76 13.77 0.75 -7.23
N LEU A 77 13.11 0.27 -8.29
CA LEU A 77 11.74 0.60 -8.63
C LEU A 77 10.81 -0.52 -8.12
N LEU A 78 9.91 -0.17 -7.22
CA LEU A 78 8.85 -1.06 -6.73
C LEU A 78 7.57 -0.81 -7.53
N ARG A 79 7.02 -1.84 -8.15
CA ARG A 79 5.67 -1.84 -8.74
C ARG A 79 4.75 -2.61 -7.81
N LEU A 80 4.11 -1.93 -6.87
CA LEU A 80 3.30 -2.54 -5.82
C LEU A 80 1.83 -2.67 -6.21
N GLU A 81 1.25 -3.83 -6.01
CA GLU A 81 -0.20 -4.04 -6.06
C GLU A 81 -0.77 -4.02 -4.64
N VAL A 82 -1.64 -3.07 -4.36
CA VAL A 82 -2.21 -2.86 -3.02
C VAL A 82 -3.70 -3.21 -3.00
N ASP A 83 -4.10 -3.95 -1.97
CA ASP A 83 -5.49 -4.18 -1.62
C ASP A 83 -5.73 -4.00 -0.13
N LEU A 84 -6.87 -3.39 0.21
CA LEU A 84 -7.30 -3.23 1.60
C LEU A 84 -8.01 -4.50 2.07
N LEU A 85 -7.46 -5.10 3.14
CA LEU A 85 -8.05 -6.22 3.86
C LEU A 85 -8.91 -5.67 4.99
N LEU A 86 -10.20 -5.99 4.96
CA LEU A 86 -11.16 -5.64 5.99
C LEU A 86 -11.66 -6.90 6.70
N PRO A 87 -12.17 -6.78 7.94
CA PRO A 87 -12.82 -7.91 8.61
C PRO A 87 -13.96 -8.49 7.78
N GLU A 88 -14.32 -9.74 8.06
CA GLU A 88 -15.51 -10.34 7.46
C GLU A 88 -16.77 -9.57 7.85
N ALA A 89 -17.58 -9.20 6.87
CA ALA A 89 -18.86 -8.55 7.10
C ALA A 89 -19.94 -9.57 7.45
N ARG A 90 -20.57 -9.41 8.61
CA ARG A 90 -21.64 -10.26 9.14
C ARG A 90 -23.02 -9.78 8.71
N THR A 91 -23.18 -8.47 8.48
CA THR A 91 -24.44 -7.83 8.10
C THR A 91 -24.38 -7.18 6.72
N TRP A 92 -25.54 -6.89 6.13
CA TRP A 92 -25.61 -6.11 4.89
C TRP A 92 -25.08 -4.68 5.07
N GLY A 93 -25.36 -4.05 6.22
CA GLY A 93 -24.83 -2.73 6.57
C GLY A 93 -23.30 -2.70 6.59
N GLU A 94 -22.67 -3.69 7.22
CA GLU A 94 -21.21 -3.84 7.23
C GLU A 94 -20.64 -4.04 5.82
N ARG A 95 -21.30 -4.85 4.98
CA ARG A 95 -20.88 -5.02 3.58
C ARG A 95 -20.91 -3.71 2.81
N ALA A 96 -21.96 -2.91 2.95
CA ALA A 96 -22.08 -1.60 2.30
C ALA A 96 -21.01 -0.63 2.82
N PHE A 97 -20.80 -0.59 4.13
CA PHE A 97 -19.79 0.25 4.76
C PHE A 97 -18.37 -0.11 4.31
N PHE A 98 -18.00 -1.39 4.28
CA PHE A 98 -16.68 -1.84 3.85
C PHE A 98 -16.41 -1.55 2.37
N ARG A 99 -17.43 -1.63 1.52
CA ARG A 99 -17.31 -1.21 0.11
C ARG A 99 -17.01 0.28 0.00
N LEU A 100 -17.71 1.12 0.78
CA LEU A 100 -17.47 2.55 0.82
C LEU A 100 -16.05 2.88 1.33
N LEU A 101 -15.64 2.25 2.44
CA LEU A 101 -14.29 2.42 2.99
C LEU A 101 -13.21 2.06 1.97
N LYS A 102 -13.36 0.94 1.27
CA LYS A 102 -12.42 0.51 0.23
C LYS A 102 -12.35 1.50 -0.93
N ALA A 103 -13.48 2.06 -1.36
CA ALA A 103 -13.51 3.08 -2.41
C ALA A 103 -12.80 4.37 -1.98
N ILE A 104 -13.09 4.86 -0.76
CA ILE A 104 -12.45 6.06 -0.19
C ILE A 104 -10.94 5.85 -0.05
N PHE A 105 -10.52 4.68 0.45
CA PHE A 105 -9.13 4.31 0.58
C PHE A 105 -8.38 4.40 -0.77
N LEU A 106 -8.88 3.69 -1.78
CA LEU A 106 -8.22 3.66 -3.10
C LEU A 106 -8.18 5.05 -3.75
N HIS A 107 -9.25 5.83 -3.64
CA HIS A 107 -9.28 7.19 -4.17
C HIS A 107 -8.26 8.11 -3.48
N THR A 108 -8.10 8.00 -2.16
CA THR A 108 -7.16 8.82 -1.40
C THR A 108 -5.71 8.44 -1.71
N LEU A 109 -5.45 7.14 -1.83
CA LEU A 109 -4.15 6.60 -2.21
C LEU A 109 -3.73 7.08 -3.61
N GLU A 110 -4.64 7.04 -4.58
CA GLU A 110 -4.40 7.60 -5.92
C GLU A 110 -4.05 9.08 -5.90
N ARG A 111 -4.79 9.88 -5.11
CA ARG A 111 -4.53 11.31 -4.99
C ARG A 111 -3.18 11.59 -4.34
N ALA A 112 -2.83 10.88 -3.27
CA ALA A 112 -1.55 11.05 -2.59
C ALA A 112 -0.36 10.76 -3.52
N LEU A 113 -0.51 9.79 -4.42
CA LEU A 113 0.54 9.40 -5.37
C LEU A 113 0.58 10.31 -6.59
N SER A 114 -0.57 10.69 -7.16
CA SER A 114 -0.65 11.56 -8.34
C SER A 114 -0.13 12.97 -8.08
N GLN A 115 -0.23 13.46 -6.84
CA GLN A 115 0.31 14.76 -6.45
C GLN A 115 1.83 14.76 -6.27
N LYS A 116 2.46 13.57 -6.18
CA LYS A 116 3.87 13.40 -5.85
C LYS A 116 4.72 12.78 -6.95
N THR A 117 4.13 12.29 -8.03
CA THR A 117 4.87 12.08 -9.27
C THR A 117 5.09 13.45 -9.90
N PRO A 118 6.31 14.03 -9.88
CA PRO A 118 6.58 15.03 -10.90
C PRO A 118 6.48 14.27 -12.22
N LEU A 119 5.54 14.68 -13.06
CA LEU A 119 5.63 14.41 -14.49
C LEU A 119 7.03 14.83 -14.92
N GLY A 120 7.94 13.86 -15.02
CA GLY A 120 9.16 13.99 -15.77
C GLY A 120 8.74 14.03 -17.23
N LEU A 121 8.40 15.22 -17.71
CA LEU A 121 8.62 15.61 -19.10
C LEU A 121 10.10 15.98 -19.25
#